data_AF-A0A162ZID7-F1
#
_entry.id   AF-A0A162ZID7-F1
#
_cell.length_a   1.000
_cell.length_b   1.000
_cell.length_c   1.000
_cell.angle_alpha   90.00
_cell.angle_beta   90.00
_cell.angle_gamma   90.00
#
_symmetry.space_group_name_H-M   'P 1'
#
loop_
_entity.id
_entity.type
_entity.pdbx_description
1 polymer ?
#
loop_
_entity_poly.entity_id
_entity_poly.type
_entity_poly.pdbx_seq_one_letter_code
_entity_poly.pdbx_strand_id
1 'polypeptide(L)' 'EDNPQFYGLFKQATIGDCNIDKPGLFDFVARAKYDAWQGFKGLGFREARNMYIDGVEEL' A
#
# COMPACT_ATOMS: atom_id res chain seq x y z
N GLU A 1 -10.01 3.61 -11.41
CA GLU A 1 -8.56 3.88 -11.47
C GLU A 1 -7.84 2.99 -10.46
N ASP A 2 -6.63 2.52 -10.77
CA ASP A 2 -5.78 1.81 -9.81
C ASP A 2 -5.27 2.80 -8.77
N ASN A 3 -5.95 2.93 -7.63
CA ASN A 3 -5.47 3.76 -6.53
C ASN A 3 -4.34 3.00 -5.79
N PRO A 4 -3.08 3.49 -5.84
CA PRO A 4 -1.94 2.81 -5.22
C PRO A 4 -2.06 2.68 -3.70
N GLN A 5 -2.91 3.46 -3.03
CA GLN A 5 -3.16 3.33 -1.59
C GLN A 5 -3.84 2.01 -1.22
N PHE A 6 -4.84 1.58 -2.00
CA PHE A 6 -5.45 0.26 -1.79
C PHE A 6 -4.46 -0.87 -2.01
N TYR A 7 -3.57 -0.72 -2.99
CA TYR A 7 -2.45 -1.66 -3.17
C TYR A 7 -1.56 -1.68 -1.93
N GLY A 8 -1.14 -0.51 -1.42
CA GLY A 8 -0.30 -0.41 -0.24
C GLY A 8 -0.91 -1.05 1.00
N LEU A 9 -2.18 -0.74 1.30
CA LEU A 9 -2.93 -1.31 2.42
C LEU A 9 -3.12 -2.82 2.27
N PHE A 10 -3.45 -3.30 1.07
CA PHE A 10 -3.59 -4.73 0.80
C PHE A 10 -2.27 -5.48 1.03
N LYS A 11 -1.15 -4.93 0.56
CA LYS A 11 0.18 -5.51 0.74
C LYS A 11 0.61 -5.47 2.21
N GLN A 12 0.37 -4.37 2.91
CA GLN A 12 0.65 -4.26 4.34
C GLN A 12 -0.18 -5.25 5.16
N ALA A 13 -1.45 -5.46 4.80
CA ALA A 13 -2.28 -6.45 5.46
C ALA A 13 -1.77 -7.89 5.18
N THR A 14 -1.43 -8.22 3.95
CA THR A 14 -1.12 -9.62 3.58
C THR A 14 0.32 -10.04 3.89
N ILE A 15 1.27 -9.13 3.72
CA ILE A 15 2.71 -9.40 3.81
C ILE A 15 3.34 -8.68 5.01
N GLY A 16 2.73 -7.59 5.49
CA GLY A 16 3.36 -6.68 6.45
C GLY A 16 4.22 -5.65 5.74
N ASP A 17 5.25 -5.18 6.46
CA ASP A 17 6.13 -4.10 6.01
C ASP A 17 6.74 -4.37 4.63
N CYS A 18 6.82 -3.32 3.82
CA CYS A 18 7.43 -3.35 2.50
C CYS A 18 8.87 -3.89 2.58
N ASN A 19 9.11 -4.94 1.78
CA ASN A 19 10.32 -5.76 1.81
C ASN A 19 10.99 -5.88 0.42
N ILE A 20 10.63 -4.99 -0.49
CA ILE A 20 11.22 -4.91 -1.84
C ILE A 20 12.11 -3.67 -1.94
N ASP A 21 13.02 -3.67 -2.91
CA ASP A 21 13.82 -2.50 -3.20
C ASP A 21 12.99 -1.40 -3.89
N LYS A 22 13.41 -0.16 -3.64
CA LYS A 22 12.80 1.04 -4.21
C LYS A 22 12.90 1.02 -5.75
N PRO A 23 11.78 1.02 -6.49
CA PRO A 23 11.78 1.01 -7.96
C PRO A 23 12.47 2.23 -8.56
N GLY A 24 12.97 2.05 -9.79
CA GLY A 24 13.62 3.10 -10.57
C GLY A 24 12.70 4.29 -10.83
N LEU A 25 13.29 5.49 -10.94
CA LEU A 25 12.55 6.75 -11.03
C LEU A 25 11.61 6.85 -12.25
N PHE A 26 11.92 6.12 -13.32
CA PHE A 26 11.15 6.14 -14.57
C PHE A 26 10.00 5.12 -14.60
N ASP A 27 9.91 4.21 -13.62
CA ASP A 27 8.76 3.31 -13.49
C ASP A 27 7.73 3.93 -12.53
N PHE A 28 6.98 4.90 -13.04
CA PHE A 28 6.04 5.70 -12.24
C PHE A 28 4.96 4.85 -11.55
N VAL A 29 4.52 3.75 -12.19
CA VAL A 29 3.46 2.90 -11.65
C VAL A 29 3.99 2.02 -10.51
N ALA A 30 5.11 1.32 -10.74
CA ALA A 30 5.73 0.54 -9.67
C ALA A 30 6.17 1.44 -8.53
N ARG A 31 6.64 2.65 -8.86
CA ARG A 31 7.06 3.64 -7.89
C ARG A 31 5.93 4.11 -6.98
N ALA A 32 4.77 4.45 -7.56
CA ALA A 32 3.60 4.86 -6.80
C ALA A 32 3.10 3.74 -5.87
N LYS A 33 3.07 2.50 -6.37
CA LYS A 33 2.71 1.31 -5.58
C LYS A 33 3.68 1.05 -4.43
N TYR A 34 4.97 1.19 -4.69
CA TYR A 34 6.03 1.08 -3.69
C TYR A 34 5.89 2.16 -2.62
N ASP A 35 5.77 3.43 -3.01
CA ASP A 35 5.69 4.54 -2.07
C ASP A 35 4.42 4.45 -1.20
N ALA A 36 3.30 3.99 -1.76
CA ALA A 36 2.09 3.72 -1.00
C ALA A 36 2.29 2.59 0.03
N TRP A 37 2.84 1.43 -0.37
CA TRP A 37 3.10 0.34 0.57
C TRP A 37 4.10 0.75 1.66
N GLN A 38 5.18 1.44 1.27
CA GLN A 38 6.18 1.95 2.20
C GLN A 38 5.59 2.97 3.19
N GLY A 39 4.59 3.76 2.78
CA GLY A 39 3.89 4.73 3.61
C GLY A 39 3.12 4.11 4.78
N PHE A 40 2.74 2.83 4.69
CA PHE A 40 2.03 2.11 5.75
C PHE A 40 2.94 1.23 6.60
N LYS A 41 4.26 1.40 6.51
CA LYS A 41 5.22 0.63 7.30
C LYS A 41 4.94 0.76 8.81
N GLY A 42 4.96 -0.38 9.50
CA GLY A 42 4.69 -0.48 10.94
C GLY A 42 3.21 -0.65 11.28
N LEU A 43 2.30 -0.57 10.30
CA LEU A 43 0.88 -0.77 10.50
C LEU A 43 0.57 -2.26 10.68
N GLY A 44 -0.21 -2.63 11.69
CA GLY A 44 -0.59 -4.02 11.92
C GLY A 44 -1.59 -4.53 10.88
N PHE A 45 -1.64 -5.85 10.69
CA PHE A 45 -2.56 -6.51 9.74
C PHE A 45 -4.02 -6.03 9.86
N ARG A 46 -4.54 -6.01 11.10
CA ARG A 46 -5.94 -5.64 11.36
C ARG A 46 -6.21 -4.17 11.02
N GLU A 47 -5.28 -3.29 11.37
CA GLU A 47 -5.39 -1.86 11.11
C GLU A 47 -5.34 -1.58 9.61
N ALA A 48 -4.40 -2.19 8.88
CA ALA A 48 -4.31 -2.09 7.43
C ALA A 48 -5.59 -2.56 6.73
N ARG A 49 -6.21 -3.65 7.22
CA ARG A 49 -7.48 -4.14 6.68
C ARG A 49 -8.64 -3.18 6.94
N ASN A 50 -8.72 -2.61 8.14
CA ASN A 50 -9.78 -1.67 8.47
C ASN A 50 -9.67 -0.40 7.60
N MET A 51 -8.47 0.17 7.49
CA MET A 51 -8.23 1.33 6.61
C MET A 51 -8.59 1.04 5.15
N TYR A 52 -8.36 -0.19 4.67
CA TYR A 52 -8.77 -0.59 3.32
C TYR A 52 -10.30 -0.57 3.17
N ILE A 53 -11.03 -1.11 4.14
CA ILE A 53 -12.50 -1.16 4.13
C ILE A 53 -13.05 0.27 4.18
N ASP A 54 -12.57 1.07 5.14
CA ASP A 54 -13.01 2.46 5.33
C ASP A 54 -12.82 3.28 4.03
N GLY A 55 -11.66 3.16 3.39
CA GLY A 55 -11.41 3.86 2.12
C GLY A 55 -12.25 3.39 0.94
N VAL A 56 -12.72 2.12 0.93
CA VAL A 56 -13.63 1.61 -0.09
C VAL A 56 -15.07 2.08 0.17
N GLU A 57 -15.47 2.24 1.43
CA GLU A 57 -16.80 2.75 1.80
C GLU A 57 -16.98 4.26 1.50
N GLU A 58 -15.88 5.02 1.52
CA GLU A 58 -15.87 6.47 1.18
C GLU A 58 -15.84 6.78 -0.33
N LEU A 59 -15.78 5.75 -1.18
CA LEU A 59 -15.58 5.83 -2.63
C LEU A 59 -16.92 5.95 -3.41
#